data_AF-A0A9P4JK36-F1
#
_entry.id   AF-A0A9P4JK36-F1
#
_cell.length_a   1.000
_cell.length_b   1.000
_cell.length_c   1.000
_cell.angle_alpha   90.00
_cell.angle_beta   90.00
_cell.angle_gamma   90.00
#
_symmetry.space_group_name_H-M   'P 1'
#
loop_
_entity.id
_entity.type
_entity.pdbx_description
1 polymer ?
#
loop_
_entity_poly.entity_id
_entity_poly.type
_entity_poly.pdbx_seq_one_letter_code
_entity_poly.pdbx_strand_id
1 'polypeptide(L)'
;MGDRNTTILEYTFDEKVIQDAEDVYPVILPSHKRTDSGLEFSKTFHLGPTGGIEADISDVVCDDVTKFHVNVVFNLDAGFYGTQVLAECQRIPFTLELLGNGDSVKLVASTRSAVVDWRCTDPSDADIRPGIWHSADLVYDGDTLTLFLDHRVVAFHGFGTAGQLYIRPYPHFVLIGGGQHHHHAIAFSGTIAKFELEKAIPEDLEKLANQHKTSPEWHITTKLETLRNTLDLGLPTSPVIKLRRLNSWWQTYTNGALMYHSSPPTAFSLHGTILDRYTSLPQRTKESLGYLISDEQVIPHHPTGRKSEFQGGAIYSSPSTSAFEVYGEIYHDFDATGEIEVWGFPLDEALPATGGLLQQFQKGTWYYKYGTRHAYAVRGDILKAFVATGGLGRWGYPVFNEVVVPASGREVRLSQFEKGSFYWSKATGAHAIEGSIKRKWLELGGPDECYVQELGLPMTEEMDVSGKEGARISGFENGAIICCGGDEDVQVVYPFQVFLRTVDMAPDSEKEEKAEGANDVYQTVIVNRGDETIFCRRYEQTLFKDPEQGYIIQLPTVRKPEPGVPIRVTVDVWDQKKQEHIHLGKWEVVLDESNAWGLMWKDSKMLGSVGKLRVELEVRPLVGSFGITARVTI
;
A
#
# COMPACT_ATOMS: atom_id res chain seq x y z
N MET A 1 -1.24 15.41 -60.92
CA MET A 1 -1.79 16.77 -61.13
C MET A 1 -2.51 17.12 -59.83
N GLY A 2 -1.76 17.65 -58.87
CA GLY A 2 -2.29 18.12 -57.59
C GLY A 2 -3.14 19.38 -57.79
N ASP A 3 -4.05 19.62 -56.86
CA ASP A 3 -4.91 20.80 -56.85
C ASP A 3 -4.04 22.03 -56.53
N ARG A 4 -3.81 22.89 -57.52
CA ARG A 4 -2.86 24.04 -57.47
C ARG A 4 -3.12 25.06 -56.36
N ASN A 5 -4.25 24.95 -55.65
CA ASN A 5 -4.59 25.78 -54.49
C ASN A 5 -3.91 25.36 -53.17
N THR A 6 -3.13 24.27 -53.17
CA THR A 6 -2.57 23.69 -51.93
C THR A 6 -1.04 23.73 -51.85
N THR A 7 -0.37 23.99 -52.96
CA THR A 7 1.08 24.10 -53.07
C THR A 7 1.56 25.46 -52.56
N ILE A 8 2.56 25.50 -51.69
CA ILE A 8 3.18 26.75 -51.21
C ILE A 8 4.43 27.07 -52.04
N LEU A 9 5.25 26.05 -52.31
CA LEU A 9 6.44 26.18 -53.11
C LEU A 9 6.69 24.85 -53.82
N GLU A 10 6.58 24.81 -55.15
CA GLU A 10 7.07 23.69 -55.95
C GLU A 10 8.28 24.17 -56.76
N TYR A 11 9.41 23.51 -56.56
CA TYR A 11 10.61 23.76 -57.33
C TYR A 11 11.14 22.45 -57.90
N THR A 12 10.67 22.15 -59.11
CA THR A 12 11.34 21.21 -60.01
C THR A 12 12.36 22.02 -60.79
N PHE A 13 13.62 21.64 -60.70
CA PHE A 13 14.77 22.44 -61.16
C PHE A 13 14.90 22.53 -62.70
N ASP A 14 13.78 22.50 -63.43
CA ASP A 14 13.69 22.53 -64.90
C ASP A 14 13.46 23.94 -65.48
N GLU A 15 13.18 24.97 -64.67
CA GLU A 15 12.82 26.31 -65.15
C GLU A 15 13.60 27.46 -64.45
N LYS A 16 13.91 28.53 -65.20
CA LYS A 16 14.61 29.73 -64.71
C LYS A 16 13.71 30.66 -63.86
N VAL A 17 12.54 30.21 -63.42
CA VAL A 17 11.51 31.01 -62.72
C VAL A 17 10.77 30.09 -61.74
N ILE A 18 10.46 30.56 -60.52
CA ILE A 18 9.47 29.91 -59.64
C ILE A 18 8.09 30.22 -60.20
N GLN A 19 7.29 29.21 -60.56
CA GLN A 19 5.88 29.37 -60.88
C GLN A 19 5.02 28.77 -59.76
N ASP A 20 4.20 29.60 -59.13
CA ASP A 20 2.86 29.18 -58.70
C ASP A 20 1.83 29.80 -59.67
N ALA A 21 0.60 29.31 -59.69
CA ALA A 21 -0.45 29.62 -60.65
C ALA A 21 -0.78 31.13 -60.81
N GLU A 22 -0.35 32.01 -59.90
CA GLU A 22 -0.59 33.45 -59.99
C GLU A 22 0.63 34.39 -59.73
N ASP A 23 1.80 33.95 -59.22
CA ASP A 23 2.93 34.85 -58.90
C ASP A 23 4.35 34.26 -59.09
N VAL A 24 5.35 35.15 -59.25
CA VAL A 24 6.78 34.83 -59.45
C VAL A 24 7.60 35.23 -58.21
N TYR A 25 8.14 34.24 -57.49
CA TYR A 25 8.97 34.47 -56.32
C TYR A 25 10.47 34.62 -56.68
N PRO A 26 11.20 35.60 -56.12
CA PRO A 26 12.62 35.77 -56.36
C PRO A 26 13.46 34.71 -55.61
N VAL A 27 14.27 33.94 -56.34
CA VAL A 27 15.27 33.02 -55.76
C VAL A 27 16.64 33.67 -55.73
N ILE A 28 17.25 33.74 -54.55
CA ILE A 28 18.66 34.13 -54.43
C ILE A 28 19.51 32.87 -54.49
N LEU A 29 20.28 32.75 -55.57
CA LEU A 29 21.15 31.60 -55.82
C LEU A 29 22.63 31.96 -55.50
N PRO A 30 23.40 31.09 -54.82
CA PRO A 30 24.78 31.36 -54.43
C PRO A 30 25.76 31.46 -55.61
N SER A 31 26.88 32.15 -55.43
CA SER A 31 27.83 32.49 -56.50
C SER A 31 28.66 31.32 -57.04
N HIS A 32 28.78 30.23 -56.28
CA HIS A 32 29.58 29.03 -56.61
C HIS A 32 28.79 27.84 -57.21
N LYS A 33 27.54 28.06 -57.62
CA LYS A 33 26.61 27.03 -58.13
C LYS A 33 26.99 26.47 -59.51
N ARG A 34 26.59 25.21 -59.78
CA ARG A 34 26.59 24.59 -61.11
C ARG A 34 25.28 23.83 -61.36
N THR A 35 24.75 23.97 -62.58
CA THR A 35 23.62 23.17 -63.08
C THR A 35 24.17 21.96 -63.82
N ASP A 36 23.82 20.75 -63.38
CA ASP A 36 24.26 19.49 -63.98
C ASP A 36 23.05 18.68 -64.50
N SER A 37 23.25 17.95 -65.60
CA SER A 37 22.26 17.03 -66.18
C SER A 37 22.59 15.59 -65.75
N GLY A 38 21.71 14.96 -64.97
CA GLY A 38 21.87 13.58 -64.45
C GLY A 38 21.12 12.52 -65.26
N LEU A 39 21.41 11.24 -65.01
CA LEU A 39 20.91 10.09 -65.79
C LEU A 39 19.42 9.74 -65.61
N GLU A 40 18.74 10.24 -64.57
CA GLU A 40 17.30 10.00 -64.31
C GLU A 40 16.45 11.29 -64.19
N PHE A 41 17.07 12.46 -64.04
CA PHE A 41 16.39 13.76 -63.93
C PHE A 41 16.99 14.76 -64.95
N SER A 42 16.13 15.47 -65.70
CA SER A 42 16.50 16.34 -66.82
C SER A 42 17.42 17.51 -66.44
N LYS A 43 17.33 18.03 -65.20
CA LYS A 43 18.23 19.04 -64.61
C LYS A 43 18.28 18.92 -63.08
N THR A 44 19.47 19.13 -62.50
CA THR A 44 19.75 19.01 -61.06
C THR A 44 20.61 20.18 -60.57
N PHE A 45 20.58 20.48 -59.26
CA PHE A 45 21.35 21.57 -58.66
C PHE A 45 22.37 21.06 -57.67
N HIS A 46 23.66 21.24 -58.00
CA HIS A 46 24.75 20.92 -57.09
C HIS A 46 24.98 22.08 -56.13
N LEU A 47 24.82 21.80 -54.84
CA LEU A 47 25.13 22.69 -53.74
C LEU A 47 26.48 22.28 -53.14
N GLY A 48 27.35 23.27 -52.91
CA GLY A 48 28.65 23.07 -52.26
C GLY A 48 28.58 23.44 -50.78
N PRO A 49 29.64 23.16 -50.00
CA PRO A 49 29.66 23.27 -48.53
C PRO A 49 29.46 24.69 -47.96
N THR A 50 29.27 25.70 -48.82
CA THR A 50 29.09 27.12 -48.47
C THR A 50 27.86 27.75 -49.12
N GLY A 51 26.94 26.98 -49.72
CA GLY A 51 25.79 27.52 -50.45
C GLY A 51 24.48 26.84 -50.14
N GLY A 52 23.45 27.64 -49.87
CA GLY A 52 22.04 27.24 -49.88
C GLY A 52 21.24 28.17 -50.79
N ILE A 53 20.04 27.75 -51.13
CA ILE A 53 19.07 28.54 -51.90
C ILE A 53 18.12 29.20 -50.91
N GLU A 54 17.85 30.48 -51.10
CA GLU A 54 16.83 31.21 -50.34
C GLU A 54 15.66 31.54 -51.28
N ALA A 55 14.46 31.14 -50.87
CA ALA A 55 13.20 31.44 -51.55
C ALA A 55 12.35 32.34 -50.65
N ASP A 56 12.00 33.54 -51.15
CA ASP A 56 11.10 34.48 -50.47
C ASP A 56 9.66 33.99 -50.59
N ILE A 57 8.99 33.84 -49.44
CA ILE A 57 7.59 33.42 -49.30
C ILE A 57 6.75 34.51 -48.60
N SER A 58 7.15 35.78 -48.70
CA SER A 58 6.44 36.92 -48.09
C SER A 58 4.97 37.00 -48.49
N ASP A 59 4.68 36.78 -49.77
CA ASP A 59 3.33 36.88 -50.34
C ASP A 59 2.48 35.62 -50.12
N VAL A 60 3.04 34.55 -49.55
CA VAL A 60 2.28 33.34 -49.19
C VAL A 60 1.46 33.59 -47.93
N VAL A 61 0.15 33.37 -47.99
CA VAL A 61 -0.72 33.37 -46.80
C VAL A 61 -0.50 32.07 -46.03
N CYS A 62 -0.01 32.15 -44.80
CA CYS A 62 0.30 30.98 -43.97
C CYS A 62 -0.56 30.86 -42.68
N ASP A 63 -1.47 31.80 -42.43
CA ASP A 63 -2.21 31.87 -41.16
C ASP A 63 -3.18 30.70 -40.94
N ASP A 64 -3.54 30.00 -42.02
CA ASP A 64 -4.41 28.82 -42.05
C ASP A 64 -3.64 27.48 -41.98
N VAL A 65 -2.30 27.53 -41.96
CA VAL A 65 -1.44 26.34 -41.98
C VAL A 65 -1.53 25.62 -40.64
N THR A 66 -2.21 24.48 -40.66
CA THR A 66 -2.36 23.56 -39.52
C THR A 66 -1.63 22.24 -39.75
N LYS A 67 -1.34 21.93 -41.00
CA LYS A 67 -0.61 20.77 -41.48
C LYS A 67 0.25 21.17 -42.68
N PHE A 68 1.31 20.42 -42.95
CA PHE A 68 2.17 20.65 -44.11
C PHE A 68 2.88 19.36 -44.53
N HIS A 69 3.33 19.35 -45.78
CA HIS A 69 4.22 18.34 -46.35
C HIS A 69 5.41 19.02 -47.00
N VAL A 70 6.62 18.49 -46.77
CA VAL A 70 7.85 18.90 -47.45
C VAL A 70 8.44 17.68 -48.13
N ASN A 71 8.81 17.80 -49.41
CA ASN A 71 9.56 16.78 -50.14
C ASN A 71 10.89 17.34 -50.63
N VAL A 72 11.97 16.59 -50.42
CA VAL A 72 13.30 16.90 -50.95
C VAL A 72 13.89 15.67 -51.60
N VAL A 73 14.21 15.75 -52.91
CA VAL A 73 14.93 14.70 -53.63
C VAL A 73 16.39 15.10 -53.75
N PHE A 74 17.29 14.33 -53.15
CA PHE A 74 18.70 14.68 -52.99
C PHE A 74 19.64 13.50 -53.24
N ASN A 75 20.90 13.83 -53.51
CA ASN A 75 22.02 12.89 -53.67
C ASN A 75 23.25 13.49 -52.97
N LEU A 76 23.85 12.74 -52.04
CA LEU A 76 25.02 13.20 -51.28
C LEU A 76 26.32 12.97 -52.05
N ASP A 77 27.25 13.93 -51.98
CA ASP A 77 28.57 13.80 -52.61
C ASP A 77 29.44 12.74 -51.90
N ALA A 78 29.45 12.76 -50.57
CA ALA A 78 30.28 11.92 -49.72
C ALA A 78 29.71 11.84 -48.29
N GLY A 79 30.23 10.90 -47.50
CA GLY A 79 30.00 10.86 -46.05
C GLY A 79 30.57 12.11 -45.37
N PHE A 80 30.00 12.50 -44.23
CA PHE A 80 30.37 13.72 -43.52
C PHE A 80 30.19 13.58 -42.01
N TYR A 81 30.73 14.54 -41.25
CA TYR A 81 30.54 14.64 -39.81
C TYR A 81 29.76 15.91 -39.46
N GLY A 82 28.83 15.80 -38.51
CA GLY A 82 28.01 16.93 -38.06
C GLY A 82 26.66 16.99 -38.76
N THR A 83 26.05 18.17 -38.81
CA THR A 83 24.70 18.38 -39.35
C THR A 83 24.76 19.11 -40.69
N GLN A 84 24.03 18.61 -41.68
CA GLN A 84 23.73 19.33 -42.92
C GLN A 84 22.22 19.56 -43.05
N VAL A 85 21.82 20.75 -43.51
CA VAL A 85 20.39 21.12 -43.64
C VAL A 85 19.92 20.90 -45.06
N LEU A 86 18.93 20.02 -45.26
CA LEU A 86 18.25 19.83 -46.55
C LEU A 86 17.25 20.95 -46.81
N ALA A 87 16.47 21.31 -45.80
CA ALA A 87 15.56 22.45 -45.88
C ALA A 87 15.20 23.01 -44.49
N GLU A 88 14.95 24.30 -44.42
CA GLU A 88 14.52 25.00 -43.20
C GLU A 88 13.51 26.10 -43.54
N CYS A 89 12.47 26.23 -42.73
CA CYS A 89 11.56 27.36 -42.75
C CYS A 89 11.20 27.79 -41.32
N GLN A 90 11.30 29.09 -41.05
CA GLN A 90 10.94 29.65 -39.75
C GLN A 90 9.47 30.11 -39.71
N ARG A 91 8.90 30.51 -40.85
CA ARG A 91 7.49 30.94 -40.97
C ARG A 91 6.54 29.78 -40.75
N ILE A 92 6.67 28.72 -41.55
CA ILE A 92 6.06 27.41 -41.32
C ILE A 92 7.15 26.58 -40.64
N PRO A 93 7.09 26.38 -39.32
CA PRO A 93 8.27 25.99 -38.56
C PRO A 93 8.66 24.53 -38.87
N PHE A 94 9.69 24.34 -39.68
CA PHE A 94 10.33 23.04 -39.86
C PHE A 94 11.82 23.15 -40.11
N THR A 95 12.55 22.10 -39.72
CA THR A 95 13.89 21.78 -40.24
C THR A 95 13.90 20.34 -40.73
N LEU A 96 14.59 20.08 -41.83
CA LEU A 96 14.87 18.76 -42.36
C LEU A 96 16.39 18.64 -42.53
N GLU A 97 16.98 17.72 -41.78
CA GLU A 97 18.42 17.69 -41.51
C GLU A 97 18.99 16.28 -41.67
N LEU A 98 20.26 16.24 -42.06
CA LEU A 98 21.07 15.04 -42.12
C LEU A 98 22.14 15.09 -41.04
N LEU A 99 22.20 14.07 -40.20
CA LEU A 99 23.24 13.91 -39.18
C LEU A 99 24.27 12.88 -39.66
N GLY A 100 25.46 13.36 -40.00
CA GLY A 100 26.57 12.55 -40.46
C GLY A 100 27.50 12.12 -39.33
N ASN A 101 27.86 10.85 -39.32
CA ASN A 101 28.93 10.26 -38.53
C ASN A 101 29.86 9.45 -39.43
N GLY A 102 30.50 10.12 -40.39
CA GLY A 102 31.27 9.48 -41.45
C GLY A 102 30.35 8.97 -42.55
N ASP A 103 30.39 7.66 -42.82
CA ASP A 103 29.57 7.03 -43.86
C ASP A 103 28.13 6.72 -43.39
N SER A 104 27.86 6.83 -42.09
CA SER A 104 26.53 6.68 -41.52
C SER A 104 25.84 8.03 -41.51
N VAL A 105 24.72 8.16 -42.23
CA VAL A 105 23.93 9.39 -42.30
C VAL A 105 22.51 9.13 -41.81
N LYS A 106 22.06 9.89 -40.82
CA LYS A 106 20.71 9.80 -40.26
C LYS A 106 19.84 10.95 -40.76
N LEU A 107 18.54 10.70 -40.91
CA LEU A 107 17.56 11.74 -41.20
C LEU A 107 16.88 12.19 -39.89
N VAL A 108 16.80 13.50 -39.70
CA VAL A 108 16.12 14.15 -38.57
C VAL A 108 15.29 15.30 -39.11
N ALA A 109 14.16 15.53 -38.47
CA ALA A 109 13.37 16.72 -38.71
C ALA A 109 12.83 17.26 -37.42
N SER A 110 12.70 18.58 -37.39
CA SER A 110 12.16 19.30 -36.27
C SER A 110 10.97 20.15 -36.69
N THR A 111 10.04 20.37 -35.77
CA THR A 111 8.98 21.37 -35.91
C THR A 111 8.82 22.11 -34.59
N ARG A 112 8.11 23.23 -34.64
CA ARG A 112 7.78 24.04 -33.47
C ARG A 112 6.28 24.20 -33.36
N SER A 113 5.75 23.94 -32.17
CA SER A 113 4.36 24.22 -31.86
C SER A 113 4.22 25.50 -31.05
N ALA A 114 2.99 25.97 -30.86
CA ALA A 114 2.65 27.10 -30.00
C ALA A 114 2.79 26.74 -28.51
N VAL A 115 2.72 25.45 -28.19
CA VAL A 115 2.76 24.92 -26.83
C VAL A 115 4.16 24.51 -26.44
N VAL A 116 4.94 23.99 -27.39
CA VAL A 116 6.29 23.47 -27.19
C VAL A 116 7.23 24.08 -28.21
N ASP A 117 8.42 24.47 -27.74
CA ASP A 117 9.48 24.94 -28.63
C ASP A 117 9.96 23.83 -29.60
N TRP A 118 11.00 24.08 -30.38
CA TRP A 118 11.51 23.12 -31.37
C TRP A 118 11.70 21.70 -30.79
N ARG A 119 11.10 20.71 -31.46
CA ARG A 119 11.26 19.29 -31.16
C ARG A 119 11.62 18.53 -32.42
N CYS A 120 12.61 17.65 -32.27
CA CYS A 120 13.05 16.76 -33.32
C CYS A 120 12.43 15.38 -33.15
N THR A 121 12.28 14.70 -34.28
CA THR A 121 12.15 13.25 -34.34
C THR A 121 13.42 12.56 -33.83
N ASP A 122 13.30 11.34 -33.32
CA ASP A 122 14.47 10.52 -33.00
C ASP A 122 15.32 10.28 -34.26
N PRO A 123 16.66 10.43 -34.20
CA PRO A 123 17.51 10.20 -35.37
C PRO A 123 17.41 8.77 -35.91
N SER A 124 16.85 8.68 -37.12
CA SER A 124 16.66 7.39 -37.79
C SER A 124 17.95 6.84 -38.38
N ASP A 125 18.20 5.54 -38.21
CA ASP A 125 19.23 4.83 -38.99
C ASP A 125 18.70 4.63 -40.42
N ALA A 126 18.75 5.72 -41.17
CA ALA A 126 18.33 5.78 -42.56
C ALA A 126 19.50 5.26 -43.45
N ASP A 127 19.22 4.37 -44.40
CA ASP A 127 20.25 3.82 -45.32
C ASP A 127 20.58 4.83 -46.44
N ILE A 128 20.92 6.05 -46.05
CA ILE A 128 21.26 7.15 -46.95
C ILE A 128 22.71 6.97 -47.39
N ARG A 129 22.94 6.87 -48.70
CA ARG A 129 24.27 6.59 -49.25
C ARG A 129 24.72 7.67 -50.23
N PRO A 130 26.00 8.10 -50.16
CA PRO A 130 26.57 8.97 -51.17
C PRO A 130 26.47 8.38 -52.57
N GLY A 131 26.16 9.22 -53.57
CA GLY A 131 25.98 8.82 -54.96
C GLY A 131 24.63 8.18 -55.28
N ILE A 132 23.76 7.94 -54.30
CA ILE A 132 22.41 7.40 -54.51
C ILE A 132 21.38 8.51 -54.35
N TRP A 133 20.38 8.53 -55.23
CA TRP A 133 19.24 9.42 -55.12
C TRP A 133 18.27 8.92 -54.05
N HIS A 134 17.86 9.83 -53.17
CA HIS A 134 16.90 9.58 -52.11
C HIS A 134 15.79 10.64 -52.13
N SER A 135 14.58 10.27 -51.73
CA SER A 135 13.45 11.17 -51.47
C SER A 135 13.18 11.22 -49.98
N ALA A 136 13.33 12.39 -49.36
CA ALA A 136 12.94 12.65 -47.97
C ALA A 136 11.62 13.41 -47.93
N ASP A 137 10.63 12.84 -47.26
CA ASP A 137 9.35 13.51 -46.99
C ASP A 137 9.19 13.80 -45.51
N LEU A 138 8.80 15.03 -45.19
CA LEU A 138 8.42 15.46 -43.86
C LEU A 138 6.93 15.79 -43.87
N VAL A 139 6.17 15.09 -43.05
CA VAL A 139 4.73 15.28 -42.92
C VAL A 139 4.43 15.77 -41.52
N TYR A 140 3.68 16.87 -41.43
CA TYR A 140 3.07 17.32 -40.19
C TYR A 140 1.57 17.39 -40.35
N ASP A 141 0.81 16.61 -39.58
CA ASP A 141 -0.64 16.47 -39.75
C ASP A 141 -1.49 17.18 -38.69
N GLY A 142 -0.85 18.04 -37.88
CA GLY A 142 -1.48 18.80 -36.82
C GLY A 142 -1.22 18.26 -35.42
N ASP A 143 -0.85 16.98 -35.29
CA ASP A 143 -0.49 16.37 -34.01
C ASP A 143 0.74 15.46 -34.07
N THR A 144 1.24 15.14 -35.26
CA THR A 144 2.36 14.22 -35.45
C THR A 144 3.30 14.74 -36.53
N LEU A 145 4.60 14.72 -36.24
CA LEU A 145 5.66 14.92 -37.22
C LEU A 145 6.16 13.53 -37.68
N THR A 146 6.03 13.21 -38.96
CA THR A 146 6.45 11.92 -39.53
C THR A 146 7.49 12.14 -40.61
N LEU A 147 8.57 11.36 -40.56
CA LEU A 147 9.62 11.34 -41.57
C LEU A 147 9.55 10.09 -42.42
N PHE A 148 9.66 10.30 -43.72
CA PHE A 148 9.82 9.24 -44.69
C PHE A 148 11.14 9.39 -45.42
N LEU A 149 11.75 8.24 -45.72
CA LEU A 149 12.82 8.12 -46.70
C LEU A 149 12.40 7.08 -47.72
N ASP A 150 12.41 7.44 -48.99
CA ASP A 150 12.05 6.57 -50.12
C ASP A 150 10.69 5.87 -49.88
N HIS A 151 9.68 6.66 -49.49
CA HIS A 151 8.31 6.23 -49.11
C HIS A 151 8.20 5.29 -47.90
N ARG A 152 9.24 5.17 -47.07
CA ARG A 152 9.21 4.38 -45.82
C ARG A 152 9.27 5.28 -44.61
N VAL A 153 8.40 5.08 -43.63
CA VAL A 153 8.48 5.76 -42.34
C VAL A 153 9.79 5.39 -41.65
N VAL A 154 10.64 6.38 -41.36
CA VAL A 154 11.94 6.19 -40.71
C VAL A 154 11.99 6.76 -39.29
N ALA A 155 11.21 7.79 -39.01
CA ALA A 155 11.04 8.34 -37.66
C ALA A 155 9.70 9.09 -37.54
N PHE A 156 9.24 9.31 -36.32
CA PHE A 156 8.07 10.13 -36.03
C PHE A 156 8.12 10.68 -34.60
N HIS A 157 7.37 11.74 -34.35
CA HIS A 157 7.21 12.36 -33.03
C HIS A 157 5.76 12.82 -32.86
N GLY A 158 5.08 12.29 -31.85
CA GLY A 158 3.73 12.71 -31.48
C GLY A 158 3.75 13.91 -30.53
N PHE A 159 2.96 14.94 -30.86
CA PHE A 159 2.68 16.12 -30.05
C PHE A 159 1.30 16.05 -29.38
N GLY A 160 0.37 15.29 -29.97
CA GLY A 160 -1.02 15.20 -29.51
C GLY A 160 -1.68 16.58 -29.42
N THR A 161 -2.31 16.88 -28.29
CA THR A 161 -2.98 18.17 -28.07
C THR A 161 -2.03 19.37 -28.01
N ALA A 162 -0.72 19.15 -27.91
CA ALA A 162 0.30 20.19 -27.96
C ALA A 162 0.75 20.53 -29.40
N GLY A 163 0.14 19.93 -30.43
CA GLY A 163 0.54 20.04 -31.84
C GLY A 163 0.09 21.31 -32.59
N GLN A 164 -0.53 22.30 -31.94
CA GLN A 164 -0.87 23.53 -32.67
C GLN A 164 0.39 24.23 -33.19
N LEU A 165 0.57 24.39 -34.50
CA LEU A 165 1.76 25.07 -35.05
C LEU A 165 1.85 26.53 -34.61
N TYR A 166 3.09 27.01 -34.45
CA TYR A 166 3.37 28.43 -34.26
C TYR A 166 3.86 29.05 -35.57
N ILE A 167 2.92 29.58 -36.37
CA ILE A 167 3.26 30.31 -37.58
C ILE A 167 3.93 31.63 -37.20
N ARG A 168 5.19 31.81 -37.59
CA ARG A 168 5.94 33.03 -37.28
C ARG A 168 5.58 34.14 -38.26
N PRO A 169 5.54 35.40 -37.80
CA PRO A 169 5.38 36.53 -38.71
C PRO A 169 6.63 36.77 -39.56
N TYR A 170 7.84 36.42 -39.08
CA TYR A 170 9.13 36.58 -39.77
C TYR A 170 10.14 35.51 -39.29
N PRO A 171 11.19 35.20 -40.07
CA PRO A 171 11.46 35.66 -41.44
C PRO A 171 10.58 34.97 -42.50
N HIS A 172 10.43 35.62 -43.66
CA HIS A 172 9.59 35.15 -44.77
C HIS A 172 10.38 34.37 -45.84
N PHE A 173 11.32 33.53 -45.45
CA PHE A 173 12.06 32.74 -46.43
C PHE A 173 12.10 31.26 -46.06
N VAL A 174 12.23 30.43 -47.09
CA VAL A 174 12.60 29.02 -47.01
C VAL A 174 14.03 28.88 -47.48
N LEU A 175 14.85 28.15 -46.72
CA LEU A 175 16.20 27.78 -47.11
C LEU A 175 16.19 26.34 -47.63
N ILE A 176 16.84 26.11 -48.77
CA ILE A 176 17.00 24.78 -49.38
C ILE A 176 18.50 24.50 -49.51
N GLY A 177 18.97 23.44 -48.85
CA GLY A 177 20.38 23.07 -48.77
C GLY A 177 21.27 24.05 -47.98
N GLY A 178 20.67 24.92 -47.16
CA GLY A 178 21.38 25.84 -46.27
C GLY A 178 20.59 26.08 -44.97
N GLY A 179 21.27 26.54 -43.92
CA GLY A 179 20.66 26.82 -42.62
C GLY A 179 21.22 28.10 -41.99
N GLN A 180 20.38 28.87 -41.31
CA GLN A 180 20.77 30.13 -40.66
C GLN A 180 20.84 30.03 -39.13
N HIS A 181 20.21 29.02 -38.51
CA HIS A 181 19.90 29.04 -37.07
C HIS A 181 20.67 28.05 -36.19
N HIS A 182 21.46 27.14 -36.75
CA HIS A 182 22.30 26.24 -35.95
C HIS A 182 23.76 26.67 -36.03
N HIS A 183 24.34 27.10 -34.91
CA HIS A 183 25.75 27.51 -34.78
C HIS A 183 26.79 26.43 -35.18
N HIS A 184 26.34 25.24 -35.59
CA HIS A 184 27.18 24.11 -36.02
C HIS A 184 26.66 23.39 -37.29
N ALA A 185 25.59 23.85 -37.94
CA ALA A 185 25.11 23.23 -39.18
C ALA A 185 25.88 23.76 -40.39
N ILE A 186 26.32 22.85 -41.24
CA ILE A 186 27.02 23.15 -42.49
C ILE A 186 25.99 23.13 -43.63
N ALA A 187 26.20 23.91 -44.69
CA ALA A 187 25.37 23.82 -45.89
C ALA A 187 25.43 22.39 -46.48
N PHE A 188 24.34 21.98 -47.13
CA PHE A 188 24.27 20.68 -47.78
C PHE A 188 25.32 20.58 -48.90
N SER A 189 26.11 19.51 -48.88
CA SER A 189 27.07 19.18 -49.94
C SER A 189 26.54 17.98 -50.73
N GLY A 190 26.01 18.28 -51.89
CA GLY A 190 25.35 17.30 -52.73
C GLY A 190 24.56 17.94 -53.84
N THR A 191 23.73 17.12 -54.47
CA THR A 191 22.83 17.54 -55.54
C THR A 191 21.38 17.42 -55.09
N ILE A 192 20.56 18.44 -55.34
CA ILE A 192 19.10 18.41 -55.13
C ILE A 192 18.41 18.44 -56.50
N ALA A 193 17.45 17.53 -56.71
CA ALA A 193 16.66 17.42 -57.94
C ALA A 193 15.24 17.98 -57.79
N LYS A 194 14.75 18.14 -56.55
CA LYS A 194 13.39 18.60 -56.27
C LYS A 194 13.25 19.15 -54.85
N PHE A 195 12.49 20.22 -54.71
CA PHE A 195 11.94 20.69 -53.43
C PHE A 195 10.44 20.99 -53.59
N GLU A 196 9.61 20.49 -52.68
CA GLU A 196 8.20 20.88 -52.57
C GLU A 196 7.86 21.20 -51.11
N LEU A 197 7.01 22.20 -50.91
CA LEU A 197 6.33 22.52 -49.66
C LEU A 197 4.84 22.73 -49.97
N GLU A 198 3.98 21.98 -49.30
CA GLU A 198 2.53 21.98 -49.52
C GLU A 198 1.77 22.12 -48.20
N LYS A 199 0.56 22.71 -48.25
CA LYS A 199 -0.40 22.72 -47.14
C LYS A 199 -1.19 21.43 -47.04
N ALA A 200 -1.30 20.69 -48.14
CA ALA A 200 -1.94 19.38 -48.17
C ALA A 200 -0.92 18.28 -47.84
N ILE A 201 -1.43 17.11 -47.46
CA ILE A 201 -0.62 15.90 -47.31
C ILE A 201 -1.10 14.93 -48.39
N PRO A 202 -0.20 14.31 -49.16
CA PRO A 202 -0.56 13.22 -50.07
C PRO A 202 -1.29 12.08 -49.36
N GLU A 203 -2.38 11.57 -49.96
CA GLU A 203 -3.28 10.58 -49.32
C GLU A 203 -2.55 9.29 -48.90
N ASP A 204 -1.57 8.85 -49.69
CA ASP A 204 -0.76 7.67 -49.41
C ASP A 204 0.17 7.88 -48.21
N LEU A 205 0.82 9.04 -48.11
CA LEU A 205 1.66 9.40 -46.96
C LEU A 205 0.83 9.62 -45.70
N GLU A 206 -0.33 10.26 -45.80
CA GLU A 206 -1.25 10.46 -44.68
C GLU A 206 -1.75 9.11 -44.13
N LYS A 207 -2.10 8.17 -45.02
CA LYS A 207 -2.49 6.81 -44.63
C LYS A 207 -1.35 6.06 -43.92
N LEU A 208 -0.12 6.17 -44.41
CA LEU A 208 1.04 5.53 -43.78
C LEU A 208 1.36 6.16 -42.42
N ALA A 209 1.37 7.48 -42.31
CA ALA A 209 1.58 8.19 -41.04
C ALA A 209 0.54 7.76 -39.99
N ASN A 210 -0.73 7.69 -40.37
CA ASN A 210 -1.82 7.29 -39.48
C ASN A 210 -1.69 5.85 -38.94
N GLN A 211 -1.09 4.92 -39.70
CA GLN A 211 -0.84 3.57 -39.20
C GLN A 211 0.14 3.56 -38.01
N HIS A 212 1.08 4.51 -37.97
CA HIS A 212 2.09 4.61 -36.92
C HIS A 212 1.62 5.35 -35.65
N LYS A 213 0.46 6.03 -35.67
CA LYS A 213 -0.17 6.66 -34.49
C LYS A 213 -0.69 5.69 -33.43
N THR A 214 -0.45 4.39 -33.62
CA THR A 214 -0.76 3.33 -32.65
C THR A 214 0.51 2.75 -32.02
N SER A 215 1.67 3.26 -32.40
CA SER A 215 2.96 2.79 -31.89
C SER A 215 3.19 3.23 -30.44
N PRO A 216 3.91 2.43 -29.65
CA PRO A 216 4.31 2.79 -28.29
C PRO A 216 5.08 4.10 -28.21
N GLU A 217 6.00 4.33 -29.15
CA GLU A 217 6.81 5.54 -29.24
C GLU A 217 5.92 6.78 -29.39
N TRP A 218 4.87 6.69 -30.23
CA TRP A 218 3.96 7.81 -30.48
C TRP A 218 3.18 8.19 -29.23
N HIS A 219 2.70 7.19 -28.48
CA HIS A 219 2.01 7.42 -27.21
C HIS A 219 2.93 8.02 -26.15
N ILE A 220 4.20 7.57 -26.09
CA ILE A 220 5.21 8.08 -25.16
C ILE A 220 5.54 9.53 -25.49
N THR A 221 5.88 9.88 -26.74
CA THR A 221 6.20 11.26 -27.12
C THR A 221 4.99 12.18 -26.95
N THR A 222 3.79 11.71 -27.30
CA THR A 222 2.56 12.48 -27.09
C THR A 222 2.37 12.81 -25.61
N LYS A 223 2.55 11.82 -24.72
CA LYS A 223 2.47 12.05 -23.28
C LYS A 223 3.54 13.02 -22.80
N LEU A 224 4.78 12.87 -23.26
CA LEU A 224 5.89 13.78 -22.95
C LEU A 224 5.50 15.23 -23.26
N GLU A 225 5.00 15.50 -24.47
CA GLU A 225 4.65 16.86 -24.88
C GLU A 225 3.47 17.44 -24.10
N THR A 226 2.50 16.62 -23.68
CA THR A 226 1.41 17.08 -22.80
C THR A 226 1.89 17.45 -21.38
N LEU A 227 2.98 16.87 -20.91
CA LEU A 227 3.50 17.09 -19.55
C LEU A 227 4.43 18.29 -19.45
N ARG A 228 5.14 18.70 -20.51
CA ARG A 228 6.25 19.66 -20.42
C ARG A 228 5.93 20.98 -19.69
N ASN A 229 4.71 21.48 -19.81
CA ASN A 229 4.31 22.73 -19.15
C ASN A 229 4.04 22.59 -17.65
N THR A 230 3.80 21.37 -17.16
CA THR A 230 3.50 21.08 -15.75
C THR A 230 4.60 20.27 -15.08
N LEU A 231 5.37 19.52 -15.86
CA LEU A 231 6.42 18.62 -15.41
C LEU A 231 7.47 18.44 -16.53
N ASP A 232 8.67 18.96 -16.32
CA ASP A 232 9.79 18.78 -17.24
C ASP A 232 10.59 17.52 -16.90
N LEU A 233 10.35 16.45 -17.67
CA LEU A 233 11.09 15.20 -17.57
C LEU A 233 12.54 15.31 -18.11
N GLY A 234 12.87 16.38 -18.84
CA GLY A 234 14.18 16.58 -19.44
C GLY A 234 14.39 15.83 -20.76
N LEU A 235 15.64 15.45 -21.03
CA LEU A 235 16.05 14.75 -22.25
C LEU A 235 15.93 13.23 -22.09
N PRO A 236 15.63 12.48 -23.16
CA PRO A 236 15.64 11.02 -23.11
C PRO A 236 17.05 10.50 -22.82
N THR A 237 17.15 9.52 -21.93
CA THR A 237 18.41 8.87 -21.55
C THR A 237 18.53 7.44 -22.09
N SER A 238 17.44 6.90 -22.66
CA SER A 238 17.39 5.61 -23.33
C SER A 238 16.38 5.61 -24.49
N PRO A 239 16.51 4.71 -25.47
CA PRO A 239 15.45 4.46 -26.43
C PRO A 239 14.24 3.81 -25.74
N VAL A 240 13.09 3.81 -26.42
CA VAL A 240 11.92 3.06 -25.97
C VAL A 240 12.25 1.55 -25.94
N ILE A 241 12.13 0.92 -24.76
CA ILE A 241 12.39 -0.51 -24.56
C ILE A 241 11.10 -1.26 -24.22
N LYS A 242 10.94 -2.47 -24.78
CA LYS A 242 9.81 -3.35 -24.45
C LYS A 242 10.08 -4.18 -23.18
N LEU A 243 9.32 -3.93 -22.13
CA LEU A 243 9.27 -4.73 -20.90
C LEU A 243 8.45 -6.00 -21.14
N ARG A 244 9.10 -7.04 -21.69
CA ARG A 244 8.43 -8.26 -22.19
C ARG A 244 7.47 -8.93 -21.20
N ARG A 245 7.80 -8.95 -19.90
CA ARG A 245 6.98 -9.58 -18.85
C ARG A 245 5.72 -8.80 -18.51
N LEU A 246 5.76 -7.47 -18.66
CA LEU A 246 4.63 -6.58 -18.40
C LEU A 246 3.81 -6.30 -19.68
N ASN A 247 4.35 -6.68 -20.85
CA ASN A 247 3.85 -6.26 -22.16
C ASN A 247 3.69 -4.74 -22.30
N SER A 248 4.61 -3.99 -21.68
CA SER A 248 4.66 -2.53 -21.68
C SER A 248 5.91 -2.01 -22.35
N TRP A 249 5.92 -0.74 -22.70
CA TRP A 249 7.05 -0.02 -23.26
C TRP A 249 7.48 1.08 -22.30
N TRP A 250 8.77 1.31 -22.22
CA TRP A 250 9.38 2.14 -21.19
C TRP A 250 10.45 3.01 -21.80
N GLN A 251 10.46 4.30 -21.44
CA GLN A 251 11.52 5.22 -21.78
C GLN A 251 11.92 6.04 -20.55
N THR A 252 13.23 6.17 -20.33
CA THR A 252 13.77 7.01 -19.26
C THR A 252 14.18 8.36 -19.78
N TYR A 253 14.04 9.36 -18.93
CA TYR A 253 14.46 10.74 -19.12
C TYR A 253 15.33 11.18 -17.93
N THR A 254 15.94 12.36 -18.02
CA THR A 254 16.81 12.87 -16.95
C THR A 254 16.10 13.00 -15.60
N ASN A 255 14.83 13.42 -15.58
CA ASN A 255 14.06 13.70 -14.37
C ASN A 255 12.85 12.78 -14.18
N GLY A 256 12.70 11.75 -15.00
CA GLY A 256 11.59 10.81 -14.86
C GLY A 256 11.56 9.71 -15.92
N ALA A 257 10.42 9.06 -16.06
CA ALA A 257 10.21 7.99 -17.03
C ALA A 257 8.75 7.96 -17.49
N LEU A 258 8.54 7.43 -18.68
CA LEU A 258 7.20 7.17 -19.24
C LEU A 258 7.03 5.68 -19.50
N MET A 259 5.88 5.15 -19.10
CA MET A 259 5.47 3.78 -19.40
C MET A 259 4.20 3.78 -20.25
N TYR A 260 4.23 3.10 -21.38
CA TYR A 260 3.07 2.84 -22.22
C TYR A 260 2.63 1.38 -22.07
N HIS A 261 1.32 1.16 -21.98
CA HIS A 261 0.70 -0.14 -22.17
C HIS A 261 -0.37 -0.05 -23.26
N SER A 262 -0.69 -1.15 -23.94
CA SER A 262 -1.70 -1.15 -25.02
C SER A 262 -3.13 -1.37 -24.52
N SER A 263 -3.33 -1.61 -23.22
CA SER A 263 -4.65 -1.84 -22.61
C SER A 263 -4.69 -1.31 -21.14
N PRO A 264 -5.10 -0.05 -20.91
CA PRO A 264 -5.52 0.94 -21.90
C PRO A 264 -4.34 1.44 -22.75
N PRO A 265 -4.54 1.86 -24.02
CA PRO A 265 -3.51 2.40 -24.91
C PRO A 265 -3.10 3.81 -24.46
N THR A 266 -2.40 3.89 -23.33
CA THR A 266 -2.09 5.15 -22.65
C THR A 266 -0.68 5.09 -22.05
N ALA A 267 0.02 6.22 -22.14
CA ALA A 267 1.31 6.40 -21.48
C ALA A 267 1.14 7.22 -20.21
N PHE A 268 1.82 6.80 -19.15
CA PHE A 268 1.79 7.40 -17.82
C PHE A 268 3.21 7.70 -17.33
N SER A 269 3.33 8.70 -16.46
CA SER A 269 4.60 9.19 -15.95
C SER A 269 4.95 8.68 -14.56
N LEU A 270 6.25 8.44 -14.36
CA LEU A 270 6.89 8.17 -13.08
C LEU A 270 8.04 9.17 -12.89
N HIS A 271 8.15 9.75 -11.71
CA HIS A 271 9.24 10.67 -11.38
C HIS A 271 9.52 10.67 -9.87
N GLY A 272 10.56 11.41 -9.46
CA GLY A 272 10.91 11.62 -8.06
C GLY A 272 11.10 10.32 -7.26
N THR A 273 10.71 10.35 -5.99
CA THR A 273 10.95 9.24 -5.05
C THR A 273 10.19 7.96 -5.41
N ILE A 274 9.04 8.07 -6.09
CA ILE A 274 8.30 6.91 -6.57
C ILE A 274 9.07 6.20 -7.68
N LEU A 275 9.67 6.95 -8.62
CA LEU A 275 10.54 6.37 -9.65
C LEU A 275 11.80 5.75 -9.03
N ASP A 276 12.42 6.42 -8.05
CA ASP A 276 13.58 5.88 -7.34
C ASP A 276 13.24 4.55 -6.66
N ARG A 277 12.08 4.47 -5.98
CA ARG A 277 11.61 3.22 -5.39
C ARG A 277 11.36 2.18 -6.46
N TYR A 278 10.54 2.47 -7.48
CA TYR A 278 10.22 1.53 -8.55
C TYR A 278 11.48 0.95 -9.20
N THR A 279 12.45 1.79 -9.55
CA THR A 279 13.70 1.34 -10.20
C THR A 279 14.52 0.42 -9.30
N SER A 280 14.55 0.68 -7.99
CA SER A 280 15.24 -0.16 -6.99
C SER A 280 14.60 -1.53 -6.74
N LEU A 281 13.32 -1.72 -7.11
CA LEU A 281 12.60 -2.96 -6.80
C LEU A 281 13.18 -4.18 -7.53
N PRO A 282 13.20 -5.35 -6.85
CA PRO A 282 13.48 -6.62 -7.50
C PRO A 282 12.51 -6.90 -8.66
N GLN A 283 13.00 -7.63 -9.66
CA GLN A 283 12.21 -7.96 -10.85
C GLN A 283 10.89 -8.66 -10.53
N ARG A 284 10.88 -9.58 -9.55
CA ARG A 284 9.65 -10.28 -9.13
C ARG A 284 8.61 -9.31 -8.56
N THR A 285 9.02 -8.31 -7.79
CA THR A 285 8.11 -7.32 -7.23
C THR A 285 7.53 -6.41 -8.32
N LYS A 286 8.35 -6.01 -9.30
CA LYS A 286 7.87 -5.29 -10.49
C LYS A 286 6.85 -6.10 -11.28
N GLU A 287 7.05 -7.41 -11.40
CA GLU A 287 6.08 -8.31 -12.04
C GLU A 287 4.77 -8.44 -11.25
N SER A 288 4.82 -8.41 -9.92
CA SER A 288 3.63 -8.40 -9.06
C SER A 288 2.87 -7.07 -9.08
N LEU A 289 3.59 -5.94 -9.16
CA LEU A 289 2.99 -4.62 -9.37
C LEU A 289 2.32 -4.51 -10.74
N GLY A 290 2.95 -5.06 -11.78
CA GLY A 290 2.45 -4.97 -13.15
C GLY A 290 2.84 -3.66 -13.84
N TYR A 291 2.06 -3.28 -14.85
CA TYR A 291 2.26 -2.04 -15.61
C TYR A 291 1.61 -0.84 -14.93
N LEU A 292 2.15 0.35 -15.17
CA LEU A 292 1.65 1.62 -14.63
C LEU A 292 0.30 1.97 -15.28
N ILE A 293 -0.67 2.40 -14.48
CA ILE A 293 -2.03 2.75 -14.92
C ILE A 293 -2.46 4.17 -14.56
N SER A 294 -1.61 4.94 -13.88
CA SER A 294 -1.86 6.35 -13.58
C SER A 294 -0.56 7.16 -13.53
N ASP A 295 -0.67 8.46 -13.80
CA ASP A 295 0.37 9.41 -13.40
C ASP A 295 0.44 9.53 -11.87
N GLU A 296 1.48 10.18 -11.35
CA GLU A 296 1.55 10.50 -9.92
C GLU A 296 0.38 11.39 -9.48
N GLN A 297 -0.39 10.91 -8.49
CA GLN A 297 -1.56 11.57 -7.94
C GLN A 297 -1.29 12.09 -6.52
N VAL A 298 -1.93 13.22 -6.17
CA VAL A 298 -2.03 13.66 -4.77
C VAL A 298 -3.06 12.80 -4.06
N ILE A 299 -2.70 12.30 -2.89
CA ILE A 299 -3.64 11.52 -2.06
C ILE A 299 -4.61 12.49 -1.36
N PRO A 300 -5.94 12.25 -1.40
CA PRO A 300 -6.93 13.03 -0.65
C PRO A 300 -6.50 13.23 0.82
N HIS A 301 -6.87 14.36 1.43
CA HIS A 301 -6.54 14.73 2.83
C HIS A 301 -5.05 14.69 3.25
N HIS A 302 -4.16 14.31 2.35
CA HIS A 302 -2.72 14.17 2.52
C HIS A 302 -2.01 14.96 1.42
N PRO A 303 -1.98 16.31 1.49
CA PRO A 303 -1.50 17.17 0.39
C PRO A 303 -0.03 16.94 0.01
N THR A 304 0.77 16.40 0.92
CA THR A 304 2.17 16.02 0.69
C THR A 304 2.34 14.54 0.31
N GLY A 305 1.27 13.75 0.40
CA GLY A 305 1.23 12.35 -0.03
C GLY A 305 1.10 12.23 -1.54
N ARG A 306 1.79 11.24 -2.10
CA ARG A 306 1.76 10.90 -3.52
C ARG A 306 1.50 9.42 -3.71
N LYS A 307 0.77 9.05 -4.75
CA LYS A 307 0.63 7.66 -5.19
C LYS A 307 0.72 7.53 -6.70
N SER A 308 1.31 6.42 -7.15
CA SER A 308 1.23 5.97 -8.54
C SER A 308 0.68 4.55 -8.54
N GLU A 309 -0.35 4.31 -9.35
CA GLU A 309 -1.07 3.03 -9.39
C GLU A 309 -0.55 2.17 -10.52
N PHE A 310 -0.46 0.88 -10.24
CA PHE A 310 -0.06 -0.18 -11.14
C PHE A 310 -1.19 -1.23 -11.19
N GLN A 311 -1.17 -2.08 -12.21
CA GLN A 311 -2.20 -3.10 -12.43
C GLN A 311 -2.52 -3.96 -11.19
N GLY A 312 -1.50 -4.31 -10.40
CA GLY A 312 -1.59 -5.20 -9.24
C GLY A 312 -1.10 -4.56 -7.93
N GLY A 313 -1.00 -3.23 -7.88
CA GLY A 313 -0.49 -2.55 -6.69
C GLY A 313 -0.36 -1.05 -6.85
N ALA A 314 0.18 -0.38 -5.85
CA ALA A 314 0.52 1.03 -5.91
C ALA A 314 1.81 1.32 -5.14
N ILE A 315 2.51 2.38 -5.52
CA ILE A 315 3.63 2.91 -4.76
C ILE A 315 3.18 4.23 -4.14
N TYR A 316 3.28 4.30 -2.82
CA TYR A 316 2.91 5.46 -2.02
C TYR A 316 4.17 6.15 -1.53
N SER A 317 4.20 7.48 -1.57
CA SER A 317 5.29 8.29 -1.08
C SER A 317 4.76 9.38 -0.15
N SER A 318 5.43 9.59 0.96
CA SER A 318 5.20 10.76 1.82
C SER A 318 6.50 11.25 2.46
N PRO A 319 6.59 12.55 2.83
CA PRO A 319 7.74 13.05 3.57
C PRO A 319 7.98 12.34 4.91
N SER A 320 6.97 11.67 5.48
CA SER A 320 7.08 11.00 6.79
C SER A 320 7.45 9.52 6.71
N THR A 321 7.27 8.85 5.56
CA THR A 321 7.47 7.39 5.44
C THR A 321 8.29 6.96 4.22
N SER A 322 8.95 7.86 3.49
CA SER A 322 9.61 7.53 2.20
C SER A 322 8.62 6.91 1.19
N ALA A 323 9.12 6.28 0.12
CA ALA A 323 8.31 5.64 -0.90
C ALA A 323 8.30 4.11 -0.73
N PHE A 324 7.12 3.50 -0.61
CA PHE A 324 6.93 2.06 -0.46
C PHE A 324 5.77 1.55 -1.32
N GLU A 325 5.96 0.37 -1.86
CA GLU A 325 4.99 -0.39 -2.64
C GLU A 325 4.05 -1.21 -1.75
N VAL A 326 2.81 -1.32 -2.19
CA VAL A 326 1.81 -2.28 -1.68
C VAL A 326 1.28 -3.03 -2.91
N TYR A 327 1.34 -4.35 -2.91
CA TYR A 327 1.02 -5.16 -4.09
C TYR A 327 0.33 -6.49 -3.76
N GLY A 328 -0.26 -7.10 -4.77
CA GLY A 328 -0.95 -8.39 -4.67
C GLY A 328 -2.17 -8.34 -3.74
N GLU A 329 -2.43 -9.43 -3.03
CA GLU A 329 -3.63 -9.53 -2.17
C GLU A 329 -3.64 -8.52 -1.02
N ILE A 330 -2.47 -8.12 -0.49
CA ILE A 330 -2.41 -7.03 0.50
C ILE A 330 -2.97 -5.75 -0.11
N TYR A 331 -2.57 -5.40 -1.34
CA TYR A 331 -3.08 -4.21 -2.01
C TYR A 331 -4.58 -4.31 -2.29
N HIS A 332 -5.08 -5.45 -2.77
CA HIS A 332 -6.50 -5.60 -3.10
C HIS A 332 -7.42 -5.38 -1.90
N ASP A 333 -7.11 -5.96 -0.74
CA ASP A 333 -7.92 -5.74 0.47
C ASP A 333 -7.64 -4.37 1.13
N PHE A 334 -6.42 -3.85 1.03
CA PHE A 334 -6.06 -2.50 1.48
C PHE A 334 -6.83 -1.42 0.71
N ASP A 335 -6.91 -1.54 -0.61
CA ASP A 335 -7.68 -0.65 -1.49
C ASP A 335 -9.18 -0.71 -1.19
N ALA A 336 -9.72 -1.93 -1.10
CA ALA A 336 -11.13 -2.16 -0.80
C ALA A 336 -11.57 -1.60 0.57
N THR A 337 -10.64 -1.33 1.48
CA THR A 337 -10.91 -0.79 2.82
C THR A 337 -10.55 0.68 3.00
N GLY A 338 -10.19 1.39 1.93
CA GLY A 338 -9.96 2.84 1.94
C GLY A 338 -8.50 3.28 2.03
N GLU A 339 -7.55 2.39 1.72
CA GLU A 339 -6.11 2.69 1.59
C GLU A 339 -5.54 3.55 2.74
N ILE A 340 -4.84 4.63 2.38
CA ILE A 340 -4.10 5.55 3.23
C ILE A 340 -5.02 6.31 4.19
N GLU A 341 -6.25 6.63 3.78
CA GLU A 341 -7.22 7.32 4.64
C GLU A 341 -7.49 6.51 5.92
N VAL A 342 -7.67 5.20 5.77
CA VAL A 342 -8.05 4.30 6.85
C VAL A 342 -6.84 3.72 7.58
N TRP A 343 -5.80 3.32 6.85
CA TRP A 343 -4.65 2.57 7.39
C TRP A 343 -3.38 3.40 7.56
N GLY A 344 -3.35 4.61 6.98
CA GLY A 344 -2.16 5.45 6.92
C GLY A 344 -1.11 4.90 5.97
N PHE A 345 0.03 5.58 5.89
CA PHE A 345 1.09 5.21 4.95
C PHE A 345 1.78 3.89 5.33
N PRO A 346 2.24 3.11 4.34
CA PRO A 346 3.16 1.99 4.58
C PRO A 346 4.43 2.52 5.25
N LEU A 347 4.91 1.79 6.26
CA LEU A 347 6.10 2.12 7.03
C LEU A 347 7.35 1.41 6.52
N ASP A 348 7.17 0.30 5.80
CA ASP A 348 8.23 -0.52 5.24
C ASP A 348 7.68 -1.34 4.04
N GLU A 349 8.56 -2.05 3.35
CA GLU A 349 8.21 -3.05 2.34
C GLU A 349 7.51 -4.28 2.94
N ALA A 350 6.87 -5.08 2.08
CA ALA A 350 6.24 -6.32 2.51
C ALA A 350 7.33 -7.35 2.90
N LEU A 351 7.32 -7.79 4.16
CA LEU A 351 8.29 -8.70 4.72
C LEU A 351 7.81 -10.16 4.63
N PRO A 352 8.71 -11.13 4.38
CA PRO A 352 8.37 -12.53 4.42
C PRO A 352 7.98 -12.97 5.84
N ALA A 353 6.90 -13.73 5.93
CA ALA A 353 6.43 -14.39 7.15
C ALA A 353 6.25 -15.89 6.88
N THR A 354 6.15 -16.70 7.94
CA THR A 354 6.00 -18.16 7.81
C THR A 354 4.76 -18.53 6.99
N GLY A 355 4.95 -18.88 5.72
CA GLY A 355 3.86 -19.23 4.81
C GLY A 355 3.08 -18.03 4.26
N GLY A 356 3.66 -16.82 4.26
CA GLY A 356 2.99 -15.63 3.73
C GLY A 356 3.81 -14.35 3.80
N LEU A 357 3.13 -13.22 3.85
CA LEU A 357 3.69 -11.86 3.92
C LEU A 357 3.05 -11.08 5.07
N LEU A 358 3.76 -10.09 5.58
CA LEU A 358 3.18 -9.02 6.41
C LEU A 358 3.73 -7.67 5.97
N GLN A 359 2.94 -6.61 6.13
CA GLN A 359 3.40 -5.25 5.88
C GLN A 359 2.83 -4.29 6.91
N GLN A 360 3.69 -3.43 7.43
CA GLN A 360 3.35 -2.47 8.48
C GLN A 360 2.90 -1.14 7.90
N PHE A 361 1.86 -0.57 8.51
CA PHE A 361 1.28 0.73 8.17
C PHE A 361 1.14 1.55 9.45
N GLN A 362 1.00 2.86 9.31
CA GLN A 362 0.90 3.77 10.47
C GLN A 362 -0.21 3.40 11.46
N LYS A 363 -1.33 2.86 10.97
CA LYS A 363 -2.51 2.52 11.80
C LYS A 363 -2.74 1.01 11.93
N GLY A 364 -1.81 0.14 11.50
CA GLY A 364 -2.00 -1.31 11.61
C GLY A 364 -0.95 -2.14 10.88
N THR A 365 -1.18 -3.46 10.80
CA THR A 365 -0.35 -4.38 10.03
C THR A 365 -1.25 -5.29 9.22
N TRP A 366 -0.98 -5.39 7.92
CA TRP A 366 -1.64 -6.31 7.02
C TRP A 366 -0.87 -7.63 6.97
N TYR A 367 -1.61 -8.74 6.97
CA TYR A 367 -1.06 -10.09 6.90
C TYR A 367 -1.72 -10.84 5.76
N TYR A 368 -0.90 -11.47 4.93
CA TYR A 368 -1.36 -12.31 3.82
C TYR A 368 -0.78 -13.70 3.97
N LYS A 369 -1.62 -14.74 3.94
CA LYS A 369 -1.19 -16.15 3.94
C LYS A 369 -1.19 -16.66 2.50
N TYR A 370 -0.10 -17.28 2.05
CA TYR A 370 -0.04 -17.77 0.68
C TYR A 370 -1.15 -18.79 0.39
N GLY A 371 -1.81 -18.61 -0.76
CA GLY A 371 -2.89 -19.47 -1.21
C GLY A 371 -4.27 -19.11 -0.63
N THR A 372 -4.39 -18.11 0.24
CA THR A 372 -5.69 -17.54 0.61
C THR A 372 -6.13 -16.48 -0.40
N ARG A 373 -7.43 -16.21 -0.44
CA ARG A 373 -8.04 -15.20 -1.30
C ARG A 373 -7.85 -13.77 -0.78
N HIS A 374 -7.74 -13.63 0.53
CA HIS A 374 -7.71 -12.32 1.20
C HIS A 374 -6.50 -12.21 2.11
N ALA A 375 -5.99 -10.98 2.20
CA ALA A 375 -5.19 -10.48 3.30
C ALA A 375 -6.10 -9.88 4.37
N TYR A 376 -5.65 -9.87 5.63
CA TYR A 376 -6.40 -9.28 6.72
C TYR A 376 -5.51 -8.40 7.60
N ALA A 377 -6.10 -7.33 8.10
CA ALA A 377 -5.44 -6.32 8.90
C ALA A 377 -5.75 -6.46 10.39
N VAL A 378 -4.74 -6.18 11.21
CA VAL A 378 -4.83 -6.10 12.67
C VAL A 378 -4.31 -4.74 13.11
N ARG A 379 -4.97 -4.08 14.07
CA ARG A 379 -4.61 -2.72 14.50
C ARG A 379 -4.83 -2.46 15.99
N GLY A 380 -4.40 -1.28 16.42
CA GLY A 380 -4.67 -0.75 17.76
C GLY A 380 -4.14 -1.62 18.88
N ASP A 381 -4.89 -1.70 19.97
CA ASP A 381 -4.49 -2.48 21.15
C ASP A 381 -4.56 -4.00 20.90
N ILE A 382 -5.41 -4.46 19.98
CA ILE A 382 -5.43 -5.87 19.55
C ILE A 382 -4.09 -6.23 18.89
N LEU A 383 -3.57 -5.38 17.99
CA LEU A 383 -2.24 -5.61 17.39
C LEU A 383 -1.14 -5.68 18.45
N LYS A 384 -1.18 -4.77 19.44
CA LYS A 384 -0.20 -4.77 20.54
C LYS A 384 -0.27 -6.07 21.35
N ALA A 385 -1.47 -6.50 21.74
CA ALA A 385 -1.67 -7.74 22.49
C ALA A 385 -1.27 -8.98 21.67
N PHE A 386 -1.62 -9.03 20.39
CA PHE A 386 -1.24 -10.09 19.46
C PHE A 386 0.28 -10.25 19.38
N VAL A 387 1.02 -9.15 19.17
CA VAL A 387 2.49 -9.20 19.12
C VAL A 387 3.07 -9.59 20.48
N ALA A 388 2.59 -9.00 21.57
CA ALA A 388 3.10 -9.25 22.93
C ALA A 388 2.93 -10.70 23.39
N THR A 389 1.89 -11.40 22.90
CA THR A 389 1.57 -12.78 23.27
C THR A 389 2.14 -13.83 22.31
N GLY A 390 2.97 -13.42 21.33
CA GLY A 390 3.71 -14.34 20.45
C GLY A 390 3.40 -14.24 18.95
N GLY A 391 2.52 -13.32 18.54
CA GLY A 391 2.23 -12.99 17.14
C GLY A 391 1.84 -14.19 16.29
N LEU A 392 2.22 -14.16 15.00
CA LEU A 392 1.93 -15.21 14.02
C LEU A 392 2.38 -16.61 14.48
N GLY A 393 3.47 -16.70 15.25
CA GLY A 393 4.01 -17.98 15.72
C GLY A 393 3.04 -18.71 16.66
N ARG A 394 2.42 -17.98 17.59
CA ARG A 394 1.43 -18.56 18.53
C ARG A 394 0.05 -18.65 17.92
N TRP A 395 -0.45 -17.56 17.34
CA TRP A 395 -1.87 -17.39 17.02
C TRP A 395 -2.22 -17.77 15.57
N GLY A 396 -1.21 -17.88 14.70
CA GLY A 396 -1.42 -18.05 13.27
C GLY A 396 -1.88 -16.75 12.60
N TYR A 397 -2.34 -16.87 11.35
CA TYR A 397 -2.81 -15.72 10.58
C TYR A 397 -4.18 -15.22 11.06
N PRO A 398 -4.48 -13.92 10.90
CA PRO A 398 -5.84 -13.42 11.01
C PRO A 398 -6.75 -14.08 9.97
N VAL A 399 -8.02 -14.30 10.32
CA VAL A 399 -9.02 -14.97 9.48
C VAL A 399 -10.05 -13.97 8.93
N PHE A 400 -10.19 -12.79 9.55
CA PHE A 400 -10.95 -11.65 9.03
C PHE A 400 -10.46 -10.33 9.65
N ASN A 401 -10.83 -9.21 9.02
CA ASN A 401 -10.58 -7.86 9.53
C ASN A 401 -11.38 -7.56 10.80
N GLU A 402 -10.79 -6.84 11.75
CA GLU A 402 -11.43 -6.45 13.02
C GLU A 402 -12.89 -5.98 12.85
N VAL A 403 -13.80 -6.63 13.57
CA VAL A 403 -15.24 -6.31 13.56
C VAL A 403 -15.70 -5.77 14.91
N VAL A 404 -16.74 -4.94 14.90
CA VAL A 404 -17.49 -4.58 16.11
C VAL A 404 -18.51 -5.69 16.36
N VAL A 405 -18.51 -6.27 17.56
CA VAL A 405 -19.50 -7.26 17.98
C VAL A 405 -20.51 -6.62 18.94
N PRO A 406 -21.80 -6.96 18.85
CA PRO A 406 -22.79 -6.50 19.81
C PRO A 406 -22.47 -7.02 21.23
N ALA A 407 -22.67 -6.15 22.23
CA ALA A 407 -22.33 -6.42 23.64
C ALA A 407 -23.10 -5.47 24.58
N SER A 408 -24.42 -5.60 24.67
CA SER A 408 -25.32 -4.81 25.55
C SER A 408 -25.02 -3.30 25.57
N GLY A 409 -24.80 -2.68 24.41
CA GLY A 409 -24.53 -1.24 24.27
C GLY A 409 -23.07 -0.80 24.47
N ARG A 410 -22.13 -1.74 24.63
CA ARG A 410 -20.68 -1.49 24.68
C ARG A 410 -20.05 -1.66 23.30
N GLU A 411 -19.05 -0.83 22.99
CA GLU A 411 -18.20 -1.06 21.82
C GLU A 411 -17.17 -2.14 22.16
N VAL A 412 -17.37 -3.33 21.58
CA VAL A 412 -16.44 -4.46 21.69
C VAL A 412 -15.92 -4.79 20.30
N ARG A 413 -14.60 -4.91 20.18
CA ARG A 413 -13.91 -5.24 18.93
C ARG A 413 -13.37 -6.65 18.99
N LEU A 414 -13.48 -7.39 17.89
CA LEU A 414 -13.03 -8.77 17.74
C LEU A 414 -12.08 -8.89 16.55
N SER A 415 -10.93 -9.53 16.77
CA SER A 415 -10.12 -10.10 15.68
C SER A 415 -9.96 -11.60 15.90
N GLN A 416 -10.27 -12.39 14.87
CA GLN A 416 -10.11 -13.84 14.91
C GLN A 416 -8.84 -14.26 14.17
N PHE A 417 -8.13 -15.21 14.78
CA PHE A 417 -6.93 -15.84 14.24
C PHE A 417 -7.14 -17.36 14.14
N GLU A 418 -6.27 -18.05 13.43
CA GLU A 418 -6.36 -19.49 13.21
C GLU A 418 -6.43 -20.31 14.52
N LYS A 419 -5.76 -19.84 15.58
CA LYS A 419 -5.66 -20.56 16.86
C LYS A 419 -6.35 -19.86 18.04
N GLY A 420 -6.96 -18.70 17.84
CA GLY A 420 -7.56 -17.93 18.95
C GLY A 420 -8.36 -16.71 18.51
N SER A 421 -8.93 -16.00 19.47
CA SER A 421 -9.64 -14.74 19.22
C SER A 421 -9.22 -13.68 20.23
N PHE A 422 -9.06 -12.46 19.76
CA PHE A 422 -8.79 -11.29 20.60
C PHE A 422 -10.05 -10.44 20.71
N TYR A 423 -10.41 -10.10 21.94
CA TYR A 423 -11.50 -9.19 22.25
C TYR A 423 -10.94 -7.94 22.90
N TRP A 424 -11.40 -6.77 22.46
CA TRP A 424 -11.04 -5.48 23.05
C TRP A 424 -12.29 -4.72 23.47
N SER A 425 -12.21 -4.07 24.63
CA SER A 425 -13.11 -2.99 25.00
C SER A 425 -12.35 -1.90 25.75
N LYS A 426 -12.92 -0.70 25.84
CA LYS A 426 -12.33 0.41 26.62
C LYS A 426 -12.11 0.05 28.10
N ALA A 427 -12.94 -0.82 28.67
CA ALA A 427 -12.89 -1.18 30.08
C ALA A 427 -11.86 -2.28 30.37
N THR A 428 -11.69 -3.22 29.44
CA THR A 428 -10.90 -4.45 29.66
C THR A 428 -9.55 -4.43 28.97
N GLY A 429 -9.37 -3.61 27.93
CA GLY A 429 -8.22 -3.76 27.03
C GLY A 429 -8.37 -4.96 26.10
N ALA A 430 -7.32 -5.30 25.36
CA ALA A 430 -7.30 -6.39 24.40
C ALA A 430 -6.76 -7.68 25.03
N HIS A 431 -7.54 -8.75 24.99
CA HIS A 431 -7.18 -10.05 25.56
C HIS A 431 -7.50 -11.21 24.62
N ALA A 432 -6.61 -12.20 24.58
CA ALA A 432 -6.81 -13.41 23.80
C ALA A 432 -7.62 -14.46 24.59
N ILE A 433 -8.46 -15.21 23.88
CA ILE A 433 -9.16 -16.37 24.41
C ILE A 433 -9.08 -17.52 23.39
N GLU A 434 -8.78 -18.73 23.87
CA GLU A 434 -8.57 -19.92 23.04
C GLU A 434 -9.16 -21.20 23.66
N GLY A 435 -9.07 -22.30 22.90
CA GLY A 435 -9.39 -23.65 23.37
C GLY A 435 -10.76 -23.85 24.03
N SER A 436 -10.78 -24.69 25.06
CA SER A 436 -11.96 -25.08 25.84
C SER A 436 -12.60 -23.90 26.57
N ILE A 437 -11.77 -22.96 27.05
CA ILE A 437 -12.23 -21.76 27.76
C ILE A 437 -13.04 -20.87 26.81
N LYS A 438 -12.53 -20.60 25.60
CA LYS A 438 -13.27 -19.87 24.57
C LYS A 438 -14.59 -20.53 24.25
N ARG A 439 -14.59 -21.86 24.05
CA ARG A 439 -15.82 -22.60 23.73
C ARG A 439 -16.84 -22.45 24.84
N LYS A 440 -16.44 -22.64 26.09
CA LYS A 440 -17.34 -22.50 27.23
C LYS A 440 -17.88 -21.09 27.36
N TRP A 441 -17.03 -20.07 27.20
CA TRP A 441 -17.47 -18.68 27.25
C TRP A 441 -18.48 -18.34 26.15
N LEU A 442 -18.27 -18.84 24.92
CA LEU A 442 -19.21 -18.68 23.81
C LEU A 442 -20.53 -19.44 24.04
N GLU A 443 -20.50 -20.66 24.60
CA GLU A 443 -21.71 -21.41 25.00
C GLU A 443 -22.54 -20.65 26.03
N LEU A 444 -21.87 -19.93 26.92
CA LEU A 444 -22.55 -19.13 27.92
C LEU A 444 -23.18 -17.87 27.32
N GLY A 445 -22.85 -17.48 26.08
CA GLY A 445 -23.39 -16.32 25.36
C GLY A 445 -22.34 -15.30 24.91
N GLY A 446 -21.06 -15.53 25.26
CA GLY A 446 -19.94 -14.73 24.77
C GLY A 446 -20.07 -13.23 25.10
N PRO A 447 -19.74 -12.33 24.14
CA PRO A 447 -19.80 -10.89 24.38
C PRO A 447 -21.21 -10.31 24.36
N ASP A 448 -22.19 -10.98 23.75
CA ASP A 448 -23.49 -10.39 23.39
C ASP A 448 -24.48 -10.41 24.57
N GLU A 449 -24.52 -11.51 25.32
CA GLU A 449 -25.19 -11.62 26.61
C GLU A 449 -24.95 -13.04 27.16
N CYS A 450 -24.18 -13.14 28.24
CA CYS A 450 -24.01 -14.41 28.93
C CYS A 450 -25.38 -14.80 29.55
N TYR A 451 -26.16 -15.69 28.90
CA TYR A 451 -27.55 -16.08 29.27
C TYR A 451 -27.69 -16.57 30.72
N VAL A 452 -26.57 -16.92 31.35
CA VAL A 452 -26.45 -17.18 32.77
C VAL A 452 -25.45 -16.20 33.35
N GLN A 453 -25.96 -15.05 33.82
CA GLN A 453 -25.27 -14.06 34.64
C GLN A 453 -23.92 -13.58 34.07
N GLU A 454 -23.98 -12.47 33.34
CA GLU A 454 -22.89 -11.62 32.82
C GLU A 454 -21.46 -11.95 33.31
N LEU A 455 -20.83 -13.04 32.84
CA LEU A 455 -19.40 -13.29 33.13
C LEU A 455 -18.54 -12.13 32.62
N GLY A 456 -18.99 -11.49 31.54
CA GLY A 456 -18.40 -10.32 30.92
C GLY A 456 -17.29 -10.67 29.94
N LEU A 457 -16.49 -9.66 29.61
CA LEU A 457 -15.36 -9.80 28.68
C LEU A 457 -14.11 -10.35 29.37
N PRO A 458 -13.17 -10.95 28.62
CA PRO A 458 -11.87 -11.37 29.16
C PRO A 458 -11.08 -10.19 29.71
N MET A 459 -10.41 -10.41 30.85
CA MET A 459 -9.57 -9.45 31.58
C MET A 459 -8.12 -9.91 31.74
N THR A 460 -7.84 -11.18 31.44
CA THR A 460 -6.50 -11.76 31.46
C THR A 460 -6.29 -12.62 30.23
N GLU A 461 -5.04 -12.82 29.85
CA GLU A 461 -4.66 -13.94 28.99
C GLU A 461 -4.93 -15.28 29.69
N GLU A 462 -4.93 -16.36 28.91
CA GLU A 462 -4.98 -17.72 29.45
C GLU A 462 -3.66 -18.10 30.14
N MET A 463 -3.76 -18.50 31.41
CA MET A 463 -2.65 -18.75 32.32
C MET A 463 -2.63 -20.21 32.78
N ASP A 464 -1.48 -20.73 33.20
CA ASP A 464 -1.39 -22.03 33.86
C ASP A 464 -1.86 -21.92 35.33
N VAL A 465 -2.56 -22.95 35.82
CA VAL A 465 -2.99 -23.03 37.21
C VAL A 465 -1.88 -23.66 38.06
N SER A 466 -1.39 -22.92 39.06
CA SER A 466 -0.33 -23.41 39.94
C SER A 466 -0.69 -24.72 40.64
N GLY A 467 0.23 -25.69 40.62
CA GLY A 467 0.03 -27.00 41.26
C GLY A 467 -0.87 -27.97 40.50
N LYS A 468 -1.39 -27.60 39.32
CA LYS A 468 -2.20 -28.48 38.47
C LYS A 468 -1.67 -28.49 37.03
N GLU A 469 -0.87 -29.49 36.70
CA GLU A 469 -0.30 -29.65 35.36
C GLU A 469 -1.39 -29.76 34.29
N GLY A 470 -1.28 -28.95 33.23
CA GLY A 470 -2.23 -28.90 32.13
C GLY A 470 -3.53 -28.13 32.42
N ALA A 471 -3.75 -27.65 33.65
CA ALA A 471 -4.90 -26.83 33.97
C ALA A 471 -4.67 -25.36 33.58
N ARG A 472 -5.70 -24.76 32.99
CA ARG A 472 -5.66 -23.42 32.40
C ARG A 472 -6.74 -22.54 33.00
N ILE A 473 -6.50 -21.24 33.12
CA ILE A 473 -7.45 -20.28 33.66
C ILE A 473 -7.45 -18.96 32.87
N SER A 474 -8.62 -18.36 32.69
CA SER A 474 -8.77 -16.98 32.24
C SER A 474 -9.72 -16.23 33.17
N GLY A 475 -9.33 -15.00 33.53
CA GLY A 475 -10.17 -14.05 34.26
C GLY A 475 -11.07 -13.25 33.33
N PHE A 476 -12.27 -12.97 33.80
CA PHE A 476 -13.30 -12.18 33.14
C PHE A 476 -13.80 -11.09 34.11
N GLU A 477 -14.56 -10.12 33.61
CA GLU A 477 -15.01 -8.95 34.42
C GLU A 477 -15.69 -9.33 35.75
N ASN A 478 -16.46 -10.42 35.76
CA ASN A 478 -17.25 -10.88 36.90
C ASN A 478 -16.93 -12.31 37.35
N GLY A 479 -15.83 -12.92 36.91
CA GLY A 479 -15.53 -14.31 37.25
C GLY A 479 -14.28 -14.86 36.58
N ALA A 480 -14.10 -16.17 36.63
CA ALA A 480 -13.03 -16.87 35.93
C ALA A 480 -13.56 -18.17 35.31
N ILE A 481 -12.92 -18.63 34.24
CA ILE A 481 -13.14 -19.98 33.70
C ILE A 481 -11.84 -20.76 33.87
N ILE A 482 -11.96 -21.95 34.46
CA ILE A 482 -10.86 -22.87 34.71
C ILE A 482 -11.10 -24.12 33.86
N CYS A 483 -10.11 -24.58 33.12
CA CYS A 483 -10.12 -25.85 32.39
C CYS A 483 -9.11 -26.80 33.05
N CYS A 484 -9.57 -27.91 33.63
CA CYS A 484 -8.75 -28.91 34.32
C CYS A 484 -8.66 -30.20 33.50
N GLY A 485 -7.92 -30.21 32.39
CA GLY A 485 -7.68 -31.45 31.62
C GLY A 485 -8.58 -31.67 30.41
N GLY A 486 -9.11 -30.58 29.81
CA GLY A 486 -9.76 -30.60 28.50
C GLY A 486 -11.23 -30.17 28.53
N ASP A 487 -11.92 -30.35 27.40
CA ASP A 487 -13.25 -29.79 27.14
C ASP A 487 -14.35 -30.25 28.11
N GLU A 488 -14.18 -31.40 28.76
CA GLU A 488 -15.17 -31.96 29.69
C GLU A 488 -15.01 -31.49 31.14
N ASP A 489 -13.88 -30.86 31.49
CA ASP A 489 -13.59 -30.39 32.85
C ASP A 489 -13.37 -28.87 32.86
N VAL A 490 -14.39 -28.13 32.40
CA VAL A 490 -14.40 -26.66 32.40
C VAL A 490 -15.34 -26.15 33.48
N GLN A 491 -14.79 -25.44 34.46
CA GLN A 491 -15.52 -24.86 35.57
C GLN A 491 -15.59 -23.33 35.47
N VAL A 492 -16.78 -22.79 35.72
CA VAL A 492 -17.02 -21.35 35.75
C VAL A 492 -17.12 -20.92 37.21
N VAL A 493 -16.27 -19.97 37.60
CA VAL A 493 -16.22 -19.41 38.95
C VAL A 493 -16.87 -18.05 38.92
N TYR A 494 -18.08 -17.98 39.47
CA TYR A 494 -18.85 -16.74 39.67
C TYR A 494 -18.52 -16.10 41.03
N PRO A 495 -19.03 -14.88 41.30
CA PRO A 495 -18.97 -14.29 42.63
C PRO A 495 -19.54 -15.23 43.67
N PHE A 496 -18.88 -15.32 44.83
CA PHE A 496 -19.25 -16.26 45.89
C PHE A 496 -19.18 -15.62 47.27
N GLN A 497 -19.86 -16.26 48.21
CA GLN A 497 -19.92 -15.91 49.61
C GLN A 497 -19.22 -16.98 50.43
N VAL A 498 -18.34 -16.56 51.34
CA VAL A 498 -17.67 -17.47 52.27
C VAL A 498 -18.39 -17.44 53.61
N PHE A 499 -18.62 -18.61 54.18
CA PHE A 499 -19.19 -18.82 55.50
C PHE A 499 -18.20 -19.62 56.33
N LEU A 500 -18.02 -19.21 57.58
CA LEU A 500 -17.25 -19.95 58.56
C LEU A 500 -18.19 -20.44 59.65
N ARG A 501 -18.40 -21.74 59.73
CA ARG A 501 -19.09 -22.38 60.84
C ARG A 501 -18.05 -22.84 61.86
N THR A 502 -18.28 -22.48 63.11
CA THR A 502 -17.48 -22.98 64.23
C THR A 502 -18.30 -24.04 64.96
N VAL A 503 -17.72 -25.24 65.09
CA VAL A 503 -18.37 -26.41 65.70
C VAL A 503 -17.63 -26.74 66.99
N ASP A 504 -18.44 -26.90 68.03
CA ASP A 504 -18.10 -26.92 69.44
C ASP A 504 -16.90 -27.80 69.83
N MET A 505 -16.27 -27.43 70.95
CA MET A 505 -15.29 -28.29 71.62
C MET A 505 -16.02 -29.51 72.17
N ALA A 506 -15.60 -30.72 71.79
CA ALA A 506 -16.23 -31.95 72.27
C ALA A 506 -16.39 -31.93 73.81
N PRO A 507 -17.61 -32.15 74.35
CA PRO A 507 -17.79 -32.36 75.77
C PRO A 507 -17.33 -33.79 76.03
N ASP A 508 -16.14 -33.98 76.61
CA ASP A 508 -15.88 -35.28 77.23
C ASP A 508 -14.91 -35.23 78.41
N SER A 509 -15.39 -35.89 79.46
CA SER A 509 -14.78 -36.37 80.69
C SER A 509 -14.42 -35.36 81.80
N GLU A 510 -15.26 -35.40 82.82
CA GLU A 510 -14.89 -35.50 84.24
C GLU A 510 -14.08 -34.36 84.86
N LYS A 511 -14.79 -33.29 85.21
CA LYS A 511 -14.97 -32.82 86.59
C LYS A 511 -15.53 -31.41 86.54
N GLU A 512 -16.81 -31.27 86.87
CA GLU A 512 -17.35 -30.01 87.37
C GLU A 512 -16.66 -29.68 88.70
N GLU A 513 -15.47 -29.09 88.65
CA GLU A 513 -15.07 -28.18 89.71
C GLU A 513 -15.56 -26.80 89.32
N LYS A 514 -16.58 -26.34 90.06
CA LYS A 514 -16.95 -24.93 90.17
C LYS A 514 -15.71 -24.12 90.56
N ALA A 515 -14.95 -23.70 89.56
CA ALA A 515 -13.91 -22.70 89.68
C ALA A 515 -14.42 -21.43 88.99
N GLU A 516 -14.56 -20.35 89.76
CA GLU A 516 -14.72 -19.00 89.23
C GLU A 516 -13.61 -18.72 88.21
N GLY A 517 -13.98 -18.68 86.92
CA GLY A 517 -13.06 -18.50 85.78
C GLY A 517 -13.37 -19.39 84.57
N ALA A 518 -14.65 -19.69 84.31
CA ALA A 518 -15.08 -20.58 83.24
C ALA A 518 -14.92 -19.90 81.86
N ASN A 519 -13.83 -20.25 81.17
CA ASN A 519 -13.56 -20.12 79.73
C ASN A 519 -13.80 -18.72 79.11
N ASP A 520 -12.70 -17.98 78.89
CA ASP A 520 -12.67 -16.76 78.06
C ASP A 520 -11.89 -17.05 76.75
N VAL A 521 -12.30 -18.09 76.01
CA VAL A 521 -11.73 -18.41 74.70
C VAL A 521 -12.35 -17.49 73.64
N TYR A 522 -11.50 -16.79 72.89
CA TYR A 522 -11.93 -15.96 71.77
C TYR A 522 -11.20 -16.37 70.49
N GLN A 523 -11.85 -16.06 69.35
CA GLN A 523 -11.26 -16.27 68.04
C GLN A 523 -11.23 -14.96 67.27
N THR A 524 -10.14 -14.72 66.56
CA THR A 524 -10.02 -13.63 65.59
C THR A 524 -10.06 -14.24 64.20
N VAL A 525 -11.06 -13.85 63.42
CA VAL A 525 -11.17 -14.25 62.02
C VAL A 525 -10.62 -13.13 61.14
N ILE A 526 -9.62 -13.48 60.34
CA ILE A 526 -8.93 -12.56 59.43
C ILE A 526 -9.10 -13.10 58.02
N VAL A 527 -9.53 -12.24 57.09
CA VAL A 527 -9.58 -12.56 55.66
C VAL A 527 -8.70 -11.57 54.93
N ASN A 528 -7.70 -12.10 54.22
CA ASN A 528 -6.85 -11.33 53.32
C ASN A 528 -7.20 -11.65 51.87
N ARG A 529 -7.22 -10.64 51.01
CA ARG A 529 -7.28 -10.76 49.55
C ARG A 529 -5.94 -10.28 49.00
N GLY A 530 -5.13 -11.21 48.49
CA GLY A 530 -3.70 -10.94 48.28
C GLY A 530 -3.04 -10.51 49.59
N ASP A 531 -2.38 -9.35 49.56
CA ASP A 531 -1.72 -8.76 50.73
C ASP A 531 -2.63 -7.84 51.56
N GLU A 532 -3.87 -7.59 51.12
CA GLU A 532 -4.80 -6.68 51.79
C GLU A 532 -5.72 -7.42 52.77
N THR A 533 -5.79 -6.97 54.02
CA THR A 533 -6.78 -7.45 54.99
C THR A 533 -8.14 -6.79 54.74
N ILE A 534 -9.09 -7.56 54.21
CA ILE A 534 -10.45 -7.10 53.89
C ILE A 534 -11.46 -7.37 55.02
N PHE A 535 -11.08 -8.19 56.01
CA PHE A 535 -11.90 -8.48 57.18
C PHE A 535 -11.02 -8.88 58.36
N CYS A 536 -11.29 -8.29 59.52
CA CYS A 536 -10.69 -8.70 60.78
C CYS A 536 -11.71 -8.46 61.88
N ARG A 537 -12.17 -9.53 62.54
CA ARG A 537 -13.13 -9.42 63.64
C ARG A 537 -12.85 -10.48 64.71
N ARG A 538 -12.85 -10.03 65.97
CA ARG A 538 -12.78 -10.88 67.16
C ARG A 538 -14.19 -11.28 67.60
N TYR A 539 -14.34 -12.55 67.99
CA TYR A 539 -15.58 -13.15 68.47
C TYR A 539 -15.34 -13.80 69.84
N GLU A 540 -16.12 -13.39 70.85
CA GLU A 540 -16.03 -13.86 72.23
C GLU A 540 -16.92 -15.11 72.49
N GLN A 541 -16.64 -15.83 73.59
CA GLN A 541 -17.21 -17.16 73.87
C GLN A 541 -18.72 -17.22 74.10
N THR A 542 -19.37 -16.11 74.44
CA THR A 542 -20.80 -16.08 74.80
C THR A 542 -21.76 -16.38 73.64
N LEU A 543 -21.27 -16.56 72.41
CA LEU A 543 -22.06 -16.87 71.21
C LEU A 543 -22.12 -18.36 70.82
N PHE A 544 -21.45 -19.27 71.55
CA PHE A 544 -21.21 -20.67 71.12
C PHE A 544 -22.15 -21.75 71.70
N LYS A 545 -23.29 -21.39 72.31
CA LYS A 545 -24.07 -22.33 73.17
C LYS A 545 -25.03 -23.30 72.48
N ASP A 546 -24.99 -23.48 71.16
CA ASP A 546 -25.84 -24.47 70.48
C ASP A 546 -25.01 -25.46 69.62
N PRO A 547 -24.81 -26.70 70.10
CA PRO A 547 -24.07 -27.74 69.39
C PRO A 547 -24.75 -28.20 68.09
N GLU A 548 -26.07 -28.04 67.96
CA GLU A 548 -26.81 -28.47 66.76
C GLU A 548 -26.85 -27.37 65.69
N GLN A 549 -26.84 -26.08 66.08
CA GLN A 549 -26.95 -24.98 65.12
C GLN A 549 -25.61 -24.40 64.66
N GLY A 550 -24.58 -24.34 65.51
CA GLY A 550 -23.28 -23.72 65.19
C GLY A 550 -23.38 -22.22 64.84
N TYR A 551 -22.42 -21.41 65.27
CA TYR A 551 -22.42 -19.99 64.88
C TYR A 551 -21.85 -19.84 63.46
N ILE A 552 -22.66 -19.35 62.52
CA ILE A 552 -22.27 -19.10 61.13
C ILE A 552 -21.80 -17.64 61.02
N ILE A 553 -20.51 -17.47 60.76
CA ILE A 553 -19.90 -16.18 60.45
C ILE A 553 -19.95 -15.98 58.94
N GLN A 554 -20.70 -14.98 58.48
CA GLN A 554 -20.64 -14.53 57.10
C GLN A 554 -19.41 -13.64 56.92
N LEU A 555 -18.45 -14.08 56.08
CA LEU A 555 -17.26 -13.31 55.73
C LEU A 555 -17.57 -12.33 54.58
N PRO A 556 -16.63 -11.49 54.11
CA PRO A 556 -16.91 -10.65 52.95
C PRO A 556 -17.25 -11.48 51.70
N THR A 557 -18.16 -10.95 50.90
CA THR A 557 -18.47 -11.48 49.58
C THR A 557 -17.30 -11.27 48.63
N VAL A 558 -16.94 -12.30 47.88
CA VAL A 558 -15.93 -12.23 46.82
C VAL A 558 -16.63 -11.92 45.52
N ARG A 559 -16.59 -10.65 45.13
CA ARG A 559 -17.26 -10.17 43.91
C ARG A 559 -16.48 -10.44 42.63
N LYS A 560 -15.17 -10.63 42.74
CA LYS A 560 -14.25 -10.83 41.60
C LYS A 560 -13.21 -11.89 41.96
N PRO A 561 -13.47 -13.16 41.63
CA PRO A 561 -12.45 -14.20 41.63
C PRO A 561 -11.43 -13.87 40.54
N GLU A 562 -10.26 -13.36 40.94
CA GLU A 562 -9.22 -12.90 40.02
C GLU A 562 -8.02 -13.86 40.09
N PRO A 563 -7.59 -14.45 38.95
CA PRO A 563 -6.42 -15.33 38.91
C PRO A 563 -5.19 -14.66 39.54
N GLY A 564 -4.45 -15.39 40.39
CA GLY A 564 -3.26 -14.87 41.08
C GLY A 564 -3.56 -13.97 42.29
N VAL A 565 -4.83 -13.74 42.64
CA VAL A 565 -5.22 -13.00 43.85
C VAL A 565 -5.89 -13.97 44.85
N PRO A 566 -5.10 -14.65 45.70
CA PRO A 566 -5.62 -15.64 46.64
C PRO A 566 -6.42 -14.98 47.77
N ILE A 567 -7.37 -15.73 48.34
CA ILE A 567 -8.12 -15.32 49.53
C ILE A 567 -7.71 -16.21 50.68
N ARG A 568 -7.03 -15.63 51.66
CA ARG A 568 -6.51 -16.33 52.83
C ARG A 568 -7.44 -16.09 54.00
N VAL A 569 -8.08 -17.16 54.48
CA VAL A 569 -8.90 -17.13 55.69
C VAL A 569 -8.09 -17.71 56.84
N THR A 570 -7.93 -16.92 57.88
CA THR A 570 -7.24 -17.25 59.12
C THR A 570 -8.24 -17.27 60.26
N VAL A 571 -8.23 -18.33 61.05
CA VAL A 571 -8.90 -18.40 62.35
C VAL A 571 -7.82 -18.54 63.42
N ASP A 572 -7.68 -17.50 64.22
CA ASP A 572 -6.66 -17.40 65.25
C ASP A 572 -7.29 -17.46 66.63
N VAL A 573 -6.93 -18.48 67.43
CA VAL A 573 -7.67 -18.82 68.65
C VAL A 573 -6.80 -18.58 69.88
N TRP A 574 -7.40 -17.97 70.89
CA TRP A 574 -6.73 -17.56 72.12
C TRP A 574 -7.59 -17.87 73.34
N ASP A 575 -6.94 -18.17 74.46
CA ASP A 575 -7.56 -18.37 75.77
C ASP A 575 -7.13 -17.24 76.71
N GLN A 576 -8.08 -16.45 77.19
CA GLN A 576 -7.82 -15.36 78.12
C GLN A 576 -7.92 -15.88 79.56
N LYS A 577 -6.79 -15.95 80.27
CA LYS A 577 -6.74 -16.33 81.68
C LYS A 577 -6.35 -15.13 82.53
N LYS A 578 -7.32 -14.51 83.19
CA LYS A 578 -7.14 -13.29 84.01
C LYS A 578 -6.54 -12.13 83.19
N GLN A 579 -5.23 -11.88 83.31
CA GLN A 579 -4.50 -10.82 82.59
C GLN A 579 -3.56 -11.36 81.49
N GLU A 580 -3.52 -12.68 81.27
CA GLU A 580 -2.66 -13.30 80.26
C GLU A 580 -3.51 -13.88 79.12
N HIS A 581 -3.02 -13.73 77.89
CA HIS A 581 -3.64 -14.28 76.69
C HIS A 581 -2.74 -15.41 76.17
N ILE A 582 -3.25 -16.64 76.17
CA ILE A 582 -2.52 -17.82 75.72
C ILE A 582 -2.94 -18.13 74.28
N HIS A 583 -1.98 -18.19 73.36
CA HIS A 583 -2.24 -18.56 71.97
C HIS A 583 -2.52 -20.07 71.88
N LEU A 584 -3.72 -20.45 71.44
CA LEU A 584 -4.11 -21.84 71.28
C LEU A 584 -3.76 -22.40 69.89
N GLY A 585 -3.50 -21.52 68.94
CA GLY A 585 -3.05 -21.87 67.60
C GLY A 585 -3.80 -21.11 66.50
N LYS A 586 -3.41 -21.40 65.27
CA LYS A 586 -3.93 -20.76 64.06
C LYS A 586 -4.31 -21.83 63.05
N TRP A 587 -5.50 -21.72 62.47
CA TRP A 587 -5.87 -22.47 61.26
C TRP A 587 -5.96 -21.50 60.09
N GLU A 588 -5.42 -21.91 58.95
CA GLU A 588 -5.36 -21.10 57.76
C GLU A 588 -5.73 -21.93 56.54
N VAL A 589 -6.53 -21.34 55.65
CA VAL A 589 -6.88 -21.91 54.36
C VAL A 589 -6.77 -20.86 53.27
N VAL A 590 -6.31 -21.27 52.10
CA VAL A 590 -6.15 -20.42 50.92
C VAL A 590 -7.17 -20.85 49.88
N LEU A 591 -7.98 -19.90 49.42
CA LEU A 591 -8.89 -20.04 48.29
C LEU A 591 -8.23 -19.38 47.07
N ASP A 592 -7.91 -20.16 46.04
CA ASP A 592 -7.22 -19.69 44.85
C ASP A 592 -7.62 -20.54 43.61
N GLU A 593 -7.02 -20.25 42.46
CA GLU A 593 -7.28 -20.98 41.22
C GLU A 593 -7.04 -22.49 41.32
N SER A 594 -6.12 -22.95 42.19
CA SER A 594 -5.79 -24.37 42.33
C SER A 594 -6.97 -25.19 42.87
N ASN A 595 -7.84 -24.57 43.67
CA ASN A 595 -9.02 -25.18 44.26
C ASN A 595 -10.34 -24.54 43.81
N ALA A 596 -10.30 -23.73 42.74
CA ALA A 596 -11.43 -22.94 42.26
C ALA A 596 -12.09 -22.11 43.38
N TRP A 597 -11.25 -21.48 44.19
CA TRP A 597 -11.63 -20.75 45.40
C TRP A 597 -12.53 -21.56 46.36
N GLY A 598 -12.25 -22.86 46.50
CA GLY A 598 -12.96 -23.80 47.37
C GLY A 598 -14.22 -24.41 46.76
N LEU A 599 -14.63 -24.01 45.56
CA LEU A 599 -15.80 -24.58 44.89
C LEU A 599 -15.59 -26.02 44.40
N MET A 600 -14.33 -26.45 44.24
CA MET A 600 -13.98 -27.83 43.89
C MET A 600 -13.85 -28.77 45.08
N TRP A 601 -13.98 -28.26 46.30
CA TRP A 601 -14.01 -29.13 47.47
C TRP A 601 -15.32 -29.94 47.50
N LYS A 602 -15.27 -31.09 48.18
CA LYS A 602 -16.45 -31.90 48.41
C LYS A 602 -17.49 -31.05 49.15
N ASP A 603 -18.69 -30.93 48.57
CA ASP A 603 -19.79 -30.10 49.06
C ASP A 603 -19.43 -28.61 49.23
N SER A 604 -18.38 -28.13 48.54
CA SER A 604 -17.80 -26.78 48.69
C SER A 604 -17.39 -26.44 50.13
N LYS A 605 -16.94 -27.45 50.87
CA LYS A 605 -16.60 -27.37 52.30
C LYS A 605 -15.19 -27.85 52.59
N MET A 606 -14.54 -27.18 53.55
CA MET A 606 -13.26 -27.57 54.12
C MET A 606 -13.35 -27.63 55.64
N LEU A 607 -12.99 -28.79 56.20
CA LEU A 607 -12.89 -28.98 57.64
C LEU A 607 -11.48 -28.66 58.13
N GLY A 608 -11.39 -28.00 59.27
CA GLY A 608 -10.16 -27.64 59.95
C GLY A 608 -10.30 -27.78 61.46
N SER A 609 -9.18 -27.64 62.16
CA SER A 609 -9.18 -27.64 63.62
C SER A 609 -8.06 -26.77 64.19
N VAL A 610 -8.36 -26.07 65.28
CA VAL A 610 -7.37 -25.39 66.13
C VAL A 610 -7.48 -25.98 67.53
N GLY A 611 -6.55 -26.87 67.89
CA GLY A 611 -6.67 -27.65 69.12
C GLY A 611 -7.96 -28.51 69.12
N LYS A 612 -8.87 -28.25 70.07
CA LYS A 612 -10.18 -28.94 70.15
C LYS A 612 -11.30 -28.23 69.36
N LEU A 613 -11.08 -27.00 68.91
CA LEU A 613 -12.08 -26.26 68.13
C LEU A 613 -12.11 -26.79 66.70
N ARG A 614 -13.29 -27.22 66.23
CA ARG A 614 -13.49 -27.59 64.82
C ARG A 614 -14.05 -26.41 64.07
N VAL A 615 -13.50 -26.17 62.89
CA VAL A 615 -13.95 -25.13 61.98
C VAL A 615 -14.34 -25.75 60.64
N GLU A 616 -15.44 -25.29 60.08
CA GLU A 616 -15.90 -25.66 58.74
C GLU A 616 -16.00 -24.37 57.93
N LEU A 617 -15.25 -24.28 56.84
CA LEU A 617 -15.39 -23.21 55.87
C LEU A 617 -16.22 -23.72 54.71
N GLU A 618 -17.28 -22.99 54.38
CA GLU A 618 -18.19 -23.30 53.29
C GLU A 618 -18.18 -22.15 52.29
N VAL A 619 -18.06 -22.47 51.00
CA VAL A 619 -18.13 -21.51 49.91
C VAL A 619 -19.43 -21.72 49.15
N ARG A 620 -20.21 -20.66 48.99
CA ARG A 620 -21.47 -20.70 48.23
C ARG A 620 -21.41 -19.70 47.09
N PRO A 621 -21.63 -20.10 45.83
CA PRO A 621 -21.87 -19.15 44.75
C PRO A 621 -23.00 -18.19 45.13
N LEU A 622 -22.90 -16.91 44.78
CA LEU A 622 -23.99 -15.94 44.94
C LEU A 622 -25.14 -16.18 43.96
N VAL A 623 -24.91 -17.08 43.02
CA VAL A 623 -25.85 -17.49 41.99
C VAL A 623 -26.69 -18.65 42.53
N GLY A 624 -28.02 -18.52 42.45
CA GLY A 624 -28.94 -19.60 42.82
C GLY A 624 -28.55 -20.90 42.13
N SER A 625 -28.60 -22.00 42.89
CA SER A 625 -28.28 -23.36 42.51
C SER A 625 -29.15 -23.90 41.37
N PHE A 626 -28.94 -23.39 40.16
CA PHE A 626 -29.31 -24.06 38.92
C PHE A 626 -28.01 -24.41 38.19
N GLY A 627 -27.50 -25.61 38.47
CA GLY A 627 -26.49 -26.26 37.62
C GLY A 627 -25.10 -26.50 38.21
N ILE A 628 -24.95 -26.86 39.49
CA ILE A 628 -23.69 -27.48 39.97
C ILE A 628 -23.58 -28.96 39.52
N THR A 629 -24.55 -29.49 38.78
CA THR A 629 -24.51 -30.82 38.17
C THR A 629 -24.96 -30.78 36.72
N ALA A 630 -24.12 -30.21 35.86
CA ALA A 630 -24.06 -30.64 34.48
C ALA A 630 -22.71 -31.34 34.26
N ARG A 631 -22.54 -32.52 34.88
CA ARG A 631 -21.74 -33.58 34.24
C ARG A 631 -22.56 -34.02 33.03
N VAL A 632 -22.35 -33.37 31.89
CA VAL A 632 -22.81 -33.93 30.62
C VAL A 632 -21.89 -35.13 30.38
N THR A 633 -22.44 -36.31 30.64
CA THR A 633 -21.82 -37.55 30.17
C THR A 633 -22.07 -37.61 28.66
N ILE A 634 -21.02 -37.90 27.90
CA ILE A 634 -20.94 -37.99 26.43
C ILE A 634 -22.18 -38.62 25.80
#